data_AF-A0A9D6VVL9-F1
#
_entry.id   AF-A0A9D6VVL9-F1
#
_cell.length_a   1.000
_cell.length_b   1.000
_cell.length_c   1.000
_cell.angle_alpha   90.00
_cell.angle_beta   90.00
_cell.angle_gamma   90.00
#
_symmetry.space_group_name_H-M   'P 1'
#
loop_
_entity.id
_entity.type
_entity.pdbx_description
1 polymer ?
#
loop_
_entity_poly.entity_id
_entity_poly.type
_entity_poly.pdbx_seq_one_letter_code
_entity_poly.pdbx_strand_id
1 'polypeptide(L)'
;MRKMHVIALIATAVGLVGCDHATKHAAQSELRHDEPVSLVAGVLDLRYAENRDFAFSALREVPDGIKRALAVGFAGLALPLLAVFWYVRRAAPWPEQLAIALFLAGDAGNLLDRVFRGYVIDFIHIRYWPIFNVADMCLVAGALLFLWTGARPRATSSEA
;
A
#
# COMPACT_ATOMS: atom_id res chain seq x y z
N MET A 1 27.93 5.36 -0.66
CA MET A 1 26.82 5.41 0.33
C MET A 1 25.47 5.76 -0.29
N ARG A 2 25.27 6.96 -0.90
CA ARG A 2 23.96 7.37 -1.48
C ARG A 2 23.35 6.37 -2.48
N LYS A 3 24.16 5.80 -3.38
CA LYS A 3 23.69 4.77 -4.35
C LYS A 3 23.22 3.48 -3.67
N MET A 4 23.96 2.99 -2.66
CA MET A 4 23.56 1.80 -1.90
C MET A 4 22.26 2.00 -1.13
N HIS A 5 22.02 3.20 -0.58
CA HIS A 5 20.75 3.51 0.08
C HIS A 5 19.56 3.46 -0.88
N VAL A 6 19.69 4.04 -2.07
CA VAL A 6 18.64 3.98 -3.09
C VAL A 6 18.38 2.54 -3.53
N ILE A 7 19.43 1.75 -3.74
CA ILE A 7 19.30 0.32 -4.06
C ILE A 7 18.57 -0.43 -2.93
N ALA A 8 18.92 -0.18 -1.67
CA ALA A 8 18.26 -0.80 -0.53
C ALA A 8 16.78 -0.42 -0.44
N LEU A 9 16.42 0.85 -0.71
CA LEU A 9 15.02 1.30 -0.71
C LEU A 9 14.22 0.67 -1.87
N ILE A 10 14.81 0.57 -3.06
CA ILE A 10 14.18 -0.13 -4.19
C ILE A 10 13.99 -1.61 -3.86
N ALA A 11 15.03 -2.27 -3.34
CA ALA A 11 14.95 -3.67 -2.93
C ALA A 11 13.89 -3.88 -1.85
N THR A 12 13.76 -2.94 -0.91
CA THR A 12 12.70 -2.94 0.10
C THR A 12 11.33 -2.83 -0.55
N ALA A 13 11.12 -1.88 -1.46
CA ALA A 13 9.84 -1.71 -2.14
C ALA A 13 9.45 -2.94 -2.97
N VAL A 14 10.39 -3.49 -3.75
CA VAL A 14 10.19 -4.73 -4.53
C VAL A 14 9.89 -5.91 -3.61
N GLY A 15 10.62 -6.04 -2.50
CA GLY A 15 10.41 -7.10 -1.51
C GLY A 15 9.02 -7.02 -0.86
N LEU A 16 8.54 -5.81 -0.56
CA LEU A 16 7.20 -5.59 -0.01
C LEU A 16 6.09 -5.91 -1.02
N VAL A 17 6.26 -5.54 -2.29
CA VAL A 17 5.32 -5.97 -3.36
C VAL A 17 5.30 -7.49 -3.47
N GLY A 18 6.47 -8.14 -3.42
CA GLY A 18 6.56 -9.60 -3.42
C GLY A 18 5.87 -10.24 -2.21
N CYS A 19 6.06 -9.67 -1.02
CA CYS A 19 5.42 -10.11 0.22
C CYS A 19 3.89 -9.96 0.15
N ASP A 20 3.40 -8.83 -0.34
CA ASP A 20 1.96 -8.60 -0.55
C ASP A 20 1.36 -9.64 -1.50
N HIS A 21 1.96 -9.85 -2.67
CA HIS A 21 1.45 -10.86 -3.60
C HIS A 21 1.56 -12.30 -3.09
N ALA A 22 2.62 -12.64 -2.36
CA ALA A 22 2.77 -13.95 -1.75
C ALA A 22 1.68 -14.21 -0.69
N THR A 23 1.42 -13.23 0.17
CA THR A 23 0.38 -13.34 1.21
C THR A 23 -1.03 -13.33 0.62
N LYS A 24 -1.30 -12.53 -0.42
CA LYS A 24 -2.56 -12.58 -1.17
C LYS A 24 -2.77 -13.91 -1.87
N HIS A 25 -1.71 -14.51 -2.43
CA HIS A 25 -1.78 -15.82 -3.04
C HIS A 25 -2.11 -16.91 -1.99
N ALA A 26 -1.44 -16.87 -0.83
CA ALA A 26 -1.75 -17.77 0.28
C ALA A 26 -3.19 -17.58 0.79
N ALA A 27 -3.67 -16.33 0.92
CA ALA A 27 -5.05 -16.06 1.28
C ALA A 27 -6.03 -16.62 0.23
N GLN A 28 -5.70 -16.54 -1.05
CA GLN A 28 -6.52 -17.10 -2.11
C GLN A 28 -6.55 -18.63 -2.10
N SER A 29 -5.43 -19.30 -1.79
CA SER A 29 -5.37 -20.76 -1.75
C SER A 29 -6.00 -21.35 -0.51
N GLU A 30 -5.79 -20.73 0.65
CA GLU A 30 -6.18 -21.30 1.94
C GLU A 30 -7.49 -20.73 2.52
N LEU A 31 -7.97 -19.56 2.09
CA LEU A 31 -9.10 -18.87 2.75
C LEU A 31 -10.31 -18.63 1.86
N ARG A 32 -10.19 -18.82 0.53
CA ARG A 32 -11.27 -18.44 -0.42
C ARG A 32 -12.56 -19.24 -0.24
N HIS A 33 -12.44 -20.49 0.18
CA HIS A 33 -13.56 -21.43 0.33
C HIS A 33 -13.66 -22.03 1.73
N ASP A 34 -12.85 -21.52 2.66
CA ASP A 34 -12.76 -22.00 4.03
C ASP A 34 -13.30 -20.95 5.00
N GLU A 35 -13.59 -21.39 6.23
CA GLU A 35 -14.03 -20.52 7.30
C GLU A 35 -12.89 -19.57 7.75
N PRO A 36 -13.21 -18.35 8.22
CA PRO A 36 -12.21 -17.43 8.77
C PRO A 36 -11.32 -18.07 9.84
N VAL A 37 -10.01 -17.91 9.71
CA VAL A 37 -9.03 -18.40 10.69
C VAL A 37 -8.85 -17.37 11.78
N SER A 38 -9.38 -17.62 12.97
CA SER A 38 -9.20 -16.73 14.11
C SER A 38 -7.78 -16.83 14.66
N LEU A 39 -7.03 -15.72 14.64
CA LEU A 39 -5.69 -15.61 15.22
C LEU A 39 -5.76 -15.12 16.68
N VAL A 40 -6.67 -14.18 16.94
CA VAL A 40 -6.99 -13.68 18.29
C VAL A 40 -8.50 -13.65 18.43
N ALA A 41 -9.02 -14.48 19.34
CA ALA A 41 -10.45 -14.70 19.51
C ALA A 41 -11.21 -13.38 19.68
N GLY A 42 -12.12 -13.10 18.74
CA GLY A 42 -12.96 -11.91 18.76
C GLY A 42 -12.24 -10.58 18.50
N VAL A 43 -11.00 -10.60 17.97
CA VAL A 43 -10.23 -9.38 17.65
C VAL A 43 -9.60 -9.45 16.26
N LEU A 44 -8.90 -10.52 15.91
CA LEU A 44 -8.15 -10.65 14.67
C LEU A 44 -8.43 -12.01 14.03
N ASP A 45 -8.84 -11.99 12.77
CA ASP A 45 -9.00 -13.17 11.95
C ASP A 45 -8.47 -12.95 10.53
N LEU A 46 -8.15 -14.06 9.86
CA LEU A 46 -7.84 -14.09 8.44
C LEU A 46 -9.05 -14.60 7.68
N ARG A 47 -9.54 -13.83 6.71
CA ARG A 47 -10.68 -14.21 5.85
C ARG A 47 -10.52 -13.65 4.46
N TYR A 48 -10.80 -14.41 3.43
CA TYR A 48 -10.67 -13.92 2.05
C TYR A 48 -11.79 -12.93 1.68
N ALA A 49 -11.43 -11.80 1.09
CA ALA A 49 -12.36 -10.83 0.53
C ALA A 49 -11.87 -10.27 -0.81
N GLU A 50 -12.77 -10.17 -1.80
CA GLU A 50 -12.50 -9.51 -3.08
C GLU A 50 -12.98 -8.05 -3.03
N ASN A 51 -12.05 -7.11 -2.96
CA ASN A 51 -12.36 -5.70 -2.89
C ASN A 51 -12.37 -5.07 -4.29
N ARG A 52 -13.59 -4.74 -4.75
CA ARG A 52 -13.87 -4.07 -6.03
C ARG A 52 -14.12 -2.57 -5.88
N ASP A 53 -14.05 -2.06 -4.66
CA ASP A 53 -14.35 -0.67 -4.39
C ASP A 53 -13.16 0.24 -4.70
N PHE A 54 -13.49 1.45 -5.12
CA PHE A 54 -12.53 2.53 -5.38
C PHE A 54 -12.69 3.69 -4.39
N ALA A 55 -13.91 4.00 -3.96
CA ALA A 55 -14.22 5.16 -3.13
C ALA A 55 -15.26 4.83 -2.06
N PHE A 56 -14.95 3.85 -1.19
CA PHE A 56 -15.71 3.53 0.04
C PHE A 56 -17.22 3.59 -0.12
N SER A 57 -17.79 2.70 -0.94
CA SER A 57 -19.24 2.62 -1.18
C SER A 57 -19.94 3.87 -1.75
N ALA A 58 -19.27 5.02 -1.89
CA ALA A 58 -19.84 6.26 -2.43
C ALA A 58 -20.17 6.13 -3.93
N LEU A 59 -19.50 5.20 -4.62
CA LEU A 59 -19.73 4.89 -6.03
C LEU A 59 -20.45 3.54 -6.21
N ARG A 60 -21.26 3.10 -5.24
CA ARG A 60 -21.95 1.80 -5.32
C ARG A 60 -22.78 1.62 -6.59
N GLU A 61 -23.46 2.68 -7.02
CA GLU A 61 -24.30 2.71 -8.23
C GLU A 61 -23.50 2.79 -9.54
N VAL A 62 -22.18 3.04 -9.47
CA VAL A 62 -21.32 3.10 -10.65
C VAL A 62 -20.97 1.68 -11.10
N PRO A 63 -21.12 1.36 -12.40
CA PRO A 63 -20.72 0.06 -12.94
C PRO A 63 -19.30 -0.34 -12.55
N ASP A 64 -19.11 -1.60 -12.18
CA ASP A 64 -17.82 -2.15 -11.74
C ASP A 64 -16.68 -1.91 -12.73
N GLY A 65 -16.97 -1.97 -14.04
CA GLY A 65 -15.98 -1.66 -15.07
C GLY A 65 -15.45 -0.23 -15.00
N ILE A 66 -16.33 0.73 -14.69
CA ILE A 66 -15.96 2.15 -14.53
C ILE A 66 -15.20 2.34 -13.22
N LYS A 67 -15.67 1.76 -12.10
CA LYS A 67 -14.94 1.80 -10.82
C LYS A 67 -13.52 1.26 -10.97
N ARG A 68 -13.37 0.11 -11.65
CA ARG A 68 -12.07 -0.49 -11.94
C ARG A 68 -11.21 0.43 -12.81
N ALA A 69 -11.77 0.99 -13.89
CA ALA A 69 -11.03 1.89 -14.77
C ALA A 69 -10.55 3.14 -14.03
N LEU A 70 -11.38 3.73 -13.16
CA LEU A 70 -11.01 4.85 -12.31
C LEU A 70 -9.91 4.46 -11.32
N ALA A 71 -10.03 3.30 -10.68
CA ALA A 71 -9.04 2.81 -9.73
C ALA A 71 -7.68 2.55 -10.38
N VAL A 72 -7.67 1.85 -11.51
CA VAL A 72 -6.45 1.60 -12.30
C VAL A 72 -5.88 2.91 -12.84
N GLY A 73 -6.72 3.83 -13.32
CA GLY A 73 -6.28 5.13 -13.84
C GLY A 73 -5.65 6.00 -12.76
N PHE A 74 -6.28 6.07 -11.58
CA PHE A 74 -5.79 6.87 -10.45
C PHE A 74 -4.49 6.30 -9.88
N ALA A 75 -4.45 5.01 -9.52
CA ALA A 75 -3.24 4.36 -9.01
C ALA A 75 -2.14 4.29 -10.09
N GLY A 76 -2.50 4.02 -11.34
CA GLY A 76 -1.58 4.05 -12.47
C GLY A 76 -0.94 5.41 -12.72
N LEU A 77 -1.64 6.52 -12.41
CA LEU A 77 -1.09 7.87 -12.42
C LEU A 77 -0.29 8.19 -11.14
N ALA A 78 -0.70 7.66 -9.99
CA ALA A 78 -0.02 7.89 -8.72
C ALA A 78 1.42 7.35 -8.73
N LEU A 79 1.67 6.16 -9.29
CA LEU A 79 3.02 5.58 -9.41
C LEU A 79 4.06 6.50 -10.08
N PRO A 80 3.88 7.00 -11.31
CA PRO A 80 4.84 7.90 -11.94
C PRO A 80 4.96 9.23 -11.19
N LEU A 81 3.87 9.75 -10.62
CA LEU A 81 3.92 10.96 -9.79
C LEU A 81 4.75 10.76 -8.53
N LEU A 82 4.60 9.61 -7.84
CA LEU A 82 5.41 9.23 -6.68
C LEU A 82 6.88 9.02 -7.07
N ALA A 83 7.16 8.45 -8.23
CA ALA A 83 8.53 8.30 -8.74
C ALA A 83 9.19 9.66 -9.04
N VAL A 84 8.45 10.58 -9.67
CA VAL A 84 8.90 11.96 -9.89
C VAL A 84 9.10 12.68 -8.55
N PHE A 85 8.16 12.52 -7.62
CA PHE A 85 8.26 13.09 -6.27
C PHE A 85 9.50 12.58 -5.55
N TRP A 86 9.80 11.27 -5.61
CA TRP A 86 11.04 10.70 -5.09
C TRP A 86 12.26 11.34 -5.75
N TYR A 87 12.27 11.48 -7.08
CA TYR A 87 13.38 12.10 -7.78
C TYR A 87 13.63 13.54 -7.32
N VAL A 88 12.58 14.34 -7.19
CA VAL A 88 12.66 15.73 -6.68
C VAL A 88 13.13 15.76 -5.22
N ARG A 89 12.69 14.79 -4.41
CA ARG A 89 13.03 14.65 -2.98
C ARG A 89 14.21 13.71 -2.73
N ARG A 90 15.06 13.42 -3.73
CA ARG A 90 16.17 12.45 -3.60
C ARG A 90 17.24 12.81 -2.56
N ALA A 91 17.25 14.08 -2.11
CA ALA A 91 18.12 14.58 -1.06
C ALA A 91 17.45 14.63 0.32
N ALA A 92 16.18 14.20 0.43
CA ALA A 92 15.46 14.16 1.68
C ALA A 92 16.09 13.15 2.66
N PRO A 93 15.88 13.31 3.98
CA PRO A 93 16.32 12.35 4.98
C PRO A 93 15.80 10.94 4.70
N TRP A 94 16.56 9.94 5.14
CA TRP A 94 16.23 8.53 4.89
C TRP A 94 14.79 8.13 5.27
N PRO A 95 14.20 8.58 6.41
CA PRO A 95 12.82 8.23 6.74
C PRO A 95 11.78 8.72 5.71
N GLU A 96 12.00 9.89 5.11
CA GLU A 96 11.10 10.40 4.06
C GLU A 96 11.23 9.57 2.79
N GLN A 97 12.45 9.17 2.42
CA GLN A 97 12.65 8.28 1.26
C GLN A 97 12.06 6.90 1.49
N LEU A 98 12.12 6.37 2.71
CA LEU A 98 11.45 5.13 3.08
C LEU A 98 9.93 5.27 2.96
N ALA A 99 9.35 6.39 3.42
CA ALA A 99 7.92 6.64 3.28
C ALA A 99 7.47 6.61 1.80
N ILE A 100 8.24 7.23 0.91
CA ILE A 100 7.97 7.20 -0.54
C ILE A 100 8.10 5.78 -1.11
N ALA A 101 9.10 5.02 -0.68
CA ALA A 101 9.26 3.62 -1.08
C ALA A 101 8.09 2.73 -0.60
N LEU A 102 7.55 2.98 0.60
CA LEU A 102 6.36 2.31 1.13
C LEU A 102 5.09 2.66 0.33
N PHE A 103 4.92 3.94 -0.05
CA PHE A 103 3.81 4.34 -0.93
C PHE A 103 3.88 3.65 -2.29
N LEU A 104 5.06 3.61 -2.91
CA LEU A 104 5.26 2.93 -4.18
C LEU A 104 4.98 1.43 -4.09
N ALA A 105 5.41 0.78 -3.01
CA ALA A 105 5.14 -0.64 -2.80
C ALA A 105 3.64 -0.93 -2.61
N GLY A 106 2.97 -0.15 -1.76
CA GLY A 106 1.54 -0.32 -1.48
C GLY A 106 0.67 -0.03 -2.71
N ASP A 107 0.92 1.08 -3.41
CA ASP A 107 0.17 1.42 -4.62
C ASP A 107 0.41 0.39 -5.73
N ALA A 108 1.66 -0.06 -5.94
CA ALA A 108 1.98 -1.09 -6.91
C ALA A 108 1.29 -2.44 -6.62
N GLY A 109 1.34 -2.96 -5.39
CA GLY A 109 0.73 -4.25 -5.04
C GLY A 109 -0.79 -4.26 -5.29
N ASN A 110 -1.46 -3.19 -4.89
CA ASN A 110 -2.90 -3.04 -5.11
C ASN A 110 -3.27 -2.70 -6.57
N LEU A 111 -2.43 -2.00 -7.32
CA LEU A 111 -2.63 -1.74 -8.74
C LEU A 111 -2.50 -3.02 -9.56
N LEU A 112 -1.47 -3.84 -9.30
CA LEU A 112 -1.24 -5.10 -10.00
C LEU A 112 -2.44 -6.04 -9.87
N ASP A 113 -3.00 -6.15 -8.67
CA ASP A 113 -4.26 -6.87 -8.45
C ASP A 113 -5.42 -6.36 -9.32
N ARG A 114 -5.64 -5.04 -9.35
CA ARG A 114 -6.72 -4.44 -10.17
C ARG A 114 -6.49 -4.62 -11.68
N VAL A 115 -5.24 -4.60 -12.12
CA VAL A 115 -4.88 -4.84 -13.53
C VAL A 115 -5.13 -6.31 -13.90
N PHE A 116 -4.62 -7.26 -13.12
CA PHE A 116 -4.62 -8.68 -13.50
C PHE A 116 -5.86 -9.45 -13.04
N ARG A 117 -6.43 -9.14 -11.88
CA ARG A 117 -7.61 -9.82 -11.30
C ARG A 117 -8.90 -9.01 -11.45
N GLY A 118 -8.77 -7.68 -11.52
CA GLY A 118 -9.92 -6.76 -11.56
C GLY A 118 -10.49 -6.38 -10.20
N TYR A 119 -9.88 -6.88 -9.13
CA TYR A 119 -10.19 -6.59 -7.72
C TYR A 119 -8.92 -6.77 -6.90
N VAL A 120 -8.90 -6.24 -5.69
CA VAL A 120 -7.83 -6.43 -4.70
C VAL A 120 -8.19 -7.58 -3.77
N ILE A 121 -7.22 -8.42 -3.45
CA ILE A 121 -7.41 -9.46 -2.42
C ILE A 121 -7.11 -8.84 -1.06
N ASP A 122 -8.13 -8.79 -0.20
CA ASP A 122 -8.01 -8.41 1.20
C ASP A 122 -8.17 -9.64 2.08
N PHE A 123 -7.41 -9.73 3.17
CA PHE A 123 -7.41 -10.95 3.98
C PHE A 123 -7.20 -10.77 5.49
N ILE A 124 -6.83 -9.57 5.94
CA ILE A 124 -6.57 -9.29 7.34
C ILE A 124 -7.76 -8.52 7.90
N HIS A 125 -8.46 -9.11 8.87
CA HIS A 125 -9.64 -8.52 9.48
C HIS A 125 -9.41 -8.28 10.97
N ILE A 126 -9.39 -7.00 11.34
CA ILE A 126 -9.45 -6.57 12.73
C ILE A 126 -10.90 -6.20 13.03
N ARG A 127 -11.43 -6.66 14.15
CA ARG A 127 -12.83 -6.40 14.54
C ARG A 127 -13.13 -4.90 14.51
N TYR A 128 -14.25 -4.55 13.87
CA TYR A 128 -14.73 -3.18 13.62
C TYR A 128 -13.91 -2.36 12.60
N TRP A 129 -12.94 -2.97 11.93
CA TRP A 129 -12.14 -2.33 10.88
C TRP A 129 -12.38 -3.01 9.52
N PRO A 130 -12.34 -2.27 8.40
CA PRO A 130 -12.38 -2.88 7.07
C PRO A 130 -11.29 -3.93 6.89
N ILE A 131 -11.57 -4.98 6.11
CA ILE A 131 -10.56 -5.99 5.77
C ILE A 131 -9.49 -5.31 4.89
N PHE A 132 -8.23 -5.63 5.08
CA PHE A 132 -7.10 -5.02 4.39
C PHE A 132 -6.00 -6.04 4.09
N ASN A 133 -4.93 -5.58 3.44
CA ASN A 133 -3.79 -6.40 3.07
C ASN A 133 -2.44 -5.73 3.41
N VAL A 134 -1.34 -6.36 3.00
CA VAL A 134 0.02 -5.87 3.27
C VAL A 134 0.32 -4.60 2.47
N ALA A 135 -0.19 -4.46 1.25
CA ALA A 135 -0.08 -3.22 0.50
C ALA A 135 -0.75 -2.03 1.22
N ASP A 136 -1.91 -2.23 1.85
CA ASP A 136 -2.56 -1.19 2.66
C ASP A 136 -1.75 -0.83 3.90
N MET A 137 -1.14 -1.83 4.56
CA MET A 137 -0.21 -1.58 5.66
C MET A 137 0.97 -0.72 5.22
N CYS A 138 1.51 -0.95 4.01
CA CYS A 138 2.58 -0.12 3.45
C CYS A 138 2.12 1.33 3.25
N LEU A 139 0.91 1.55 2.72
CA LEU A 139 0.34 2.89 2.55
C LEU A 139 0.18 3.61 3.90
N VAL A 140 -0.38 2.93 4.90
CA VAL A 140 -0.57 3.51 6.24
C VAL A 140 0.77 3.80 6.92
N ALA A 141 1.72 2.86 6.88
CA ALA A 141 3.05 3.06 7.45
C ALA A 141 3.81 4.19 6.76
N GLY A 142 3.73 4.27 5.42
CA GLY A 142 4.29 5.38 4.63
C GLY A 142 3.69 6.72 5.03
N ALA A 143 2.36 6.79 5.21
CA ALA A 143 1.67 8.01 5.63
C ALA A 143 2.11 8.47 7.02
N LEU A 144 2.14 7.56 8.00
CA LEU A 144 2.59 7.87 9.36
C LEU A 144 4.05 8.34 9.38
N LEU A 145 4.93 7.67 8.63
CA LEU A 145 6.35 8.02 8.54
C LEU A 145 6.55 9.38 7.87
N PHE A 146 5.83 9.66 6.77
CA PHE A 146 5.90 10.93 6.06
C PHE A 146 5.44 12.09 6.95
N LEU A 147 4.28 11.96 7.61
CA LEU A 147 3.76 12.97 8.54
C LEU A 147 4.71 13.22 9.70
N TRP A 148 5.30 12.16 10.26
CA TRP A 148 6.29 12.29 11.33
C TRP A 148 7.53 13.06 10.88
N THR A 149 7.99 12.88 9.63
CA THR A 149 9.12 13.67 9.11
C THR A 149 8.77 15.14 8.88
N GLY A 150 7.56 15.42 8.40
CA GLY A 150 7.08 16.80 8.17
C GLY A 150 6.84 17.59 9.47
N ALA A 151 6.47 16.91 10.55
CA ALA A 151 6.24 17.53 11.87
C ALA A 151 7.53 17.90 12.62
N ARG A 152 8.70 17.45 12.15
CA ARG A 152 9.98 17.79 12.79
C ARG A 152 10.37 19.23 12.44
N PRO A 153 10.68 20.09 13.43
CA PRO A 153 11.27 21.39 13.16
C PRO A 153 12.53 21.18 12.30
N ARG A 154 12.57 21.79 11.12
CA ARG A 154 13.85 21.89 10.40
C ARG A 154 14.73 22.72 11.31
N ALA A 155 15.83 22.14 11.80
CA ALA A 155 16.85 22.91 12.48
C ALA A 155 17.19 24.07 11.55
N THR A 156 16.81 25.28 11.94
CA THR A 156 17.22 26.50 11.27
C THR A 156 18.74 26.46 11.34
N SER A 157 19.40 26.25 10.20
CA SER A 157 20.81 26.56 10.09
C SER A 157 20.92 28.03 10.45
N SER A 158 21.36 28.31 11.68
CA SER A 158 21.84 29.63 12.04
C SER A 158 22.86 29.99 10.98
N GLU A 159 22.54 31.01 10.19
CA GLU A 159 23.55 31.76 9.46
C GLU A 159 24.63 32.15 10.48
N ALA A 160 25.86 31.74 10.20
CA ALA A 160 27.08 32.18 10.85
C ALA A 160 28.13 32.34 9.76
#